data_AF-A0AB36SZS6-F1
#
_entry.id   AF-A0AB36SZS6-F1
#
_cell.length_a   1.000
_cell.length_b   1.000
_cell.length_c   1.000
_cell.angle_alpha   90.00
_cell.angle_beta   90.00
_cell.angle_gamma   90.00
#
_symmetry.space_group_name_H-M   'P 1'
#
loop_
_entity.id
_entity.type
_entity.pdbx_description
1 polymer ?
#
loop_
_entity_poly.entity_id
_entity_poly.type
_entity_poly.pdbx_seq_one_letter_code
_entity_poly.pdbx_strand_id
1 'polypeptide(L)'
;MGIIYKIADQAWEFESIHKLNYKTFVEEIPQHEETEERFRIDRFHEENTYLICLDGEKLVGMVAVRGKRPFSLHNKISNLDVYLNKHGENVYEIRLLSVEREYRNGRAC
;
A
#
# COMPACT_ATOMS: atom_id res chain seq x y z
N MET A 1 10.71 -13.48 -18.57
CA MET A 1 10.54 -12.90 -17.23
C MET A 1 9.07 -12.66 -16.99
N GLY A 2 8.57 -13.12 -15.85
CA GLY A 2 7.16 -13.01 -15.48
C GLY A 2 7.05 -12.22 -14.18
N ILE A 3 5.95 -11.49 -14.06
CA ILE A 3 5.60 -10.76 -12.86
C ILE A 3 5.18 -11.77 -11.77
N ILE A 4 5.74 -11.64 -10.59
CA ILE A 4 5.45 -12.48 -9.43
C ILE A 4 4.71 -11.64 -8.39
N TYR A 5 3.56 -12.13 -7.96
CA TYR A 5 2.81 -11.54 -6.86
C TYR A 5 3.06 -12.35 -5.59
N LYS A 6 3.49 -11.68 -4.53
CA LYS A 6 3.67 -12.30 -3.21
C LYS A 6 3.32 -11.32 -2.10
N ILE A 7 3.15 -11.84 -0.90
CA ILE A 7 3.07 -11.01 0.30
C ILE A 7 4.51 -10.70 0.73
N ALA A 8 4.80 -9.44 1.06
CA ALA A 8 6.09 -9.04 1.56
C ALA A 8 6.35 -9.73 2.90
N ASP A 9 7.50 -10.38 3.00
CA ASP A 9 7.94 -11.13 4.19
C ASP A 9 9.42 -10.84 4.50
N GLN A 10 10.13 -10.15 3.59
CA GLN A 10 11.55 -9.84 3.72
C GLN A 10 11.80 -8.36 3.96
N ALA A 11 12.82 -8.04 4.78
CA ALA A 11 13.20 -6.67 5.12
C ALA A 11 13.43 -5.77 3.89
N TRP A 12 14.15 -6.28 2.87
CA TRP A 12 14.46 -5.52 1.65
C TRP A 12 13.20 -5.21 0.80
N GLU A 13 12.16 -6.03 0.90
CA GLU A 13 10.88 -5.81 0.24
C GLU A 13 10.17 -4.62 0.89
N PHE A 14 10.15 -4.56 2.22
CA PHE A 14 9.59 -3.44 2.96
C PHE A 14 10.34 -2.14 2.66
N GLU A 15 11.67 -2.16 2.64
CA GLU A 15 12.47 -0.99 2.23
C GLU A 15 12.12 -0.50 0.81
N SER A 16 11.95 -1.44 -0.12
CA SER A 16 11.58 -1.15 -1.51
C SER A 16 10.17 -0.56 -1.61
N ILE A 17 9.23 -1.08 -0.82
CA ILE A 17 7.86 -0.58 -0.66
C ILE A 17 7.87 0.87 -0.17
N HIS A 18 8.65 1.17 0.88
CA HIS A 18 8.73 2.51 1.45
C HIS A 18 9.29 3.53 0.46
N LYS A 19 10.31 3.14 -0.32
CA LYS A 19 10.86 3.97 -1.40
C LYS A 19 9.85 4.20 -2.52
N LEU A 20 9.13 3.15 -2.96
CA LEU A 20 8.12 3.28 -4.02
C LEU A 20 6.94 4.15 -3.57
N ASN A 21 6.51 4.00 -2.32
CA ASN A 21 5.46 4.84 -1.73
C ASN A 21 5.88 6.30 -1.63
N TYR A 22 7.12 6.57 -1.24
CA TYR A 22 7.63 7.94 -1.23
C TYR A 22 7.60 8.54 -2.64
N LYS A 23 8.17 7.85 -3.63
CA LYS A 23 8.17 8.28 -5.04
C LYS A 23 6.75 8.55 -5.56
N THR A 24 5.81 7.65 -5.28
CA THR A 24 4.43 7.76 -5.79
C THR A 24 3.65 8.86 -5.07
N PHE A 25 3.68 8.90 -3.73
CA PHE A 25 2.80 9.79 -2.97
C PHE A 25 3.40 11.16 -2.64
N VAL A 26 4.73 11.28 -2.65
CA VAL A 26 5.45 12.54 -2.41
C VAL A 26 5.86 13.17 -3.72
N GLU A 27 6.57 12.44 -4.60
CA GLU A 27 7.06 13.04 -5.86
C GLU A 27 5.96 13.16 -6.93
N GLU A 28 5.06 12.18 -7.07
CA GLU A 28 4.09 12.19 -8.18
C GLU A 28 2.71 12.80 -7.88
N ILE A 29 2.12 12.52 -6.71
CA ILE A 29 0.74 12.91 -6.37
C ILE A 29 0.68 14.13 -5.40
N PRO A 30 1.83 14.77 -5.12
CA PRO A 30 2.16 15.55 -3.91
C PRO A 30 1.09 15.53 -2.80
N GLN A 31 0.76 14.34 -2.32
CA GLN A 31 -0.33 14.16 -1.34
C GLN A 31 0.17 14.26 0.11
N HIS A 32 1.48 14.24 0.31
CA HIS A 32 2.16 14.30 1.60
C HIS A 32 3.41 15.17 1.53
N GLU A 33 3.76 15.85 2.63
CA GLU A 33 4.97 16.68 2.74
C GLU A 33 6.25 15.84 2.54
N GLU A 34 7.21 16.44 1.84
CA GLU A 34 8.53 15.85 1.57
C GLU A 34 9.24 15.55 2.89
N THR A 35 9.47 14.28 3.17
CA THR A 35 10.30 13.85 4.31
C THR A 35 11.75 13.67 3.82
N GLU A 36 12.73 14.27 4.52
CA GLU A 36 14.15 14.25 4.14
C GLU A 36 14.74 12.83 3.98
N GLU A 37 14.19 11.86 4.71
CA GLU A 37 14.67 10.47 4.67
C GLU A 37 14.30 9.72 3.39
N ARG A 38 13.41 10.26 2.52
CA ARG A 38 12.87 9.54 1.34
C ARG A 38 12.23 8.19 1.67
N PHE A 39 11.83 8.00 2.92
CA PHE A 39 11.10 6.84 3.42
C PHE A 39 9.77 7.31 3.96
N ARG A 40 8.68 6.62 3.58
CA ARG A 40 7.39 6.78 4.22
C ARG A 40 6.99 5.48 4.89
N ILE A 41 7.28 5.39 6.18
CA ILE A 41 6.81 4.30 7.05
C ILE A 41 5.43 4.73 7.58
N ASP A 42 4.39 4.02 7.15
CA ASP A 42 3.06 4.27 7.70
C ASP A 42 3.03 3.81 9.17
N ARG A 43 2.34 4.55 10.05
CA ARG A 43 2.25 4.19 11.48
C ARG A 43 1.64 2.81 11.72
N PHE A 44 0.96 2.24 10.73
CA PHE A 44 0.38 0.91 10.80
C PHE A 44 1.18 -0.15 10.03
N HIS A 45 2.45 0.12 9.70
CA HIS A 45 3.31 -0.80 8.96
C HIS A 45 3.33 -2.22 9.54
N GLU A 46 3.41 -2.37 10.86
CA GLU A 46 3.41 -3.67 11.54
C GLU A 46 2.08 -4.43 11.43
N GLU A 47 0.97 -3.74 11.18
CA GLU A 47 -0.37 -4.33 11.04
C GLU A 47 -0.86 -4.43 9.59
N ASN A 48 -0.08 -3.89 8.65
CA ASN A 48 -0.42 -3.85 7.24
C ASN A 48 0.13 -5.10 6.55
N THR A 49 -0.74 -5.80 5.82
CA THR A 49 -0.30 -6.85 4.89
C THR A 49 0.04 -6.19 3.57
N TYR A 50 1.32 -6.20 3.19
CA TYR A 50 1.75 -5.67 1.91
C TYR A 50 1.77 -6.77 0.86
N LEU A 51 0.94 -6.64 -0.16
CA LEU A 51 1.02 -7.43 -1.38
C LEU A 51 1.96 -6.69 -2.33
N ILE A 52 3.00 -7.38 -2.79
CA ILE A 52 4.00 -6.83 -3.69
C ILE A 52 3.99 -7.57 -5.02
N CYS A 53 4.44 -6.85 -6.03
CA CYS A 53 4.54 -7.25 -7.41
C CYS A 53 6.00 -7.09 -7.81
N LEU A 54 6.68 -8.21 -8.04
CA LEU A 54 8.10 -8.28 -8.37
C LEU A 54 8.26 -8.71 -9.84
N ASP A 55 9.03 -7.94 -10.62
CA ASP A 55 9.56 -8.38 -11.90
C ASP A 55 11.03 -8.75 -11.72
N GLY A 56 11.30 -10.04 -11.52
CA GLY A 56 12.61 -10.52 -11.06
C GLY A 56 12.93 -10.03 -9.64
N GLU A 57 13.96 -9.19 -9.51
CA GLU A 57 14.37 -8.57 -8.24
C GLU A 57 13.85 -7.13 -8.09
N LYS A 58 13.12 -6.62 -9.09
CA LYS A 58 12.59 -5.25 -9.07
C LYS A 58 11.15 -5.23 -8.56
N LEU A 59 10.88 -4.44 -7.53
CA LEU A 59 9.52 -4.16 -7.09
C LEU A 59 8.85 -3.18 -8.06
N VAL A 60 7.90 -3.69 -8.83
CA VAL A 60 7.17 -2.95 -9.87
C VAL A 60 5.82 -2.45 -9.39
N GLY A 61 5.28 -3.01 -8.31
CA GLY A 61 4.07 -2.51 -7.68
C GLY A 61 3.84 -3.08 -6.29
N MET A 62 2.97 -2.42 -5.54
CA MET A 62 2.55 -2.85 -4.22
C MET A 62 1.14 -2.36 -3.91
N VAL A 63 0.45 -3.07 -3.02
CA VAL A 63 -0.77 -2.63 -2.37
C VAL A 63 -0.75 -3.04 -0.89
N ALA A 64 -1.13 -2.13 0.00
CA ALA A 64 -1.24 -2.41 1.42
C ALA A 64 -2.71 -2.76 1.74
N VAL A 65 -2.92 -3.87 2.44
CA VAL A 65 -4.24 -4.32 2.85
C VAL A 65 -4.27 -4.45 4.36
N ARG A 66 -5.31 -3.90 4.97
CA ARG A 66 -5.52 -3.95 6.42
C ARG A 66 -6.88 -4.53 6.73
N GLY A 67 -6.91 -5.62 7.50
CA GLY A 67 -8.15 -6.27 7.96
C GLY A 67 -8.51 -5.99 9.42
N LYS A 68 -7.75 -5.13 10.11
CA LYS A 68 -7.90 -4.90 11.56
C LYS A 68 -8.58 -3.57 11.82
N ARG A 69 -9.75 -3.61 12.48
CA ARG A 69 -10.46 -2.43 13.00
C ARG A 69 -9.71 -1.87 14.22
N PRO A 70 -9.72 -0.54 14.45
CA PRO A 70 -10.39 0.51 13.66
C PRO A 70 -9.63 0.90 12.39
N PHE A 71 -10.36 1.16 11.30
CA PHE A 71 -9.78 1.62 10.03
C PHE A 71 -9.39 3.11 10.12
N SER A 72 -8.50 3.59 9.26
CA SER A 72 -8.24 5.04 9.23
C SER A 72 -9.44 5.83 8.69
N LEU A 73 -10.27 5.19 7.86
CA LEU A 73 -11.56 5.74 7.43
C LEU A 73 -12.55 5.97 8.58
N HIS A 74 -12.50 5.18 9.68
CA HIS A 74 -13.31 5.46 10.87
C HIS A 74 -13.05 6.85 11.45
N ASN A 75 -11.81 7.35 11.31
CA ASN A 75 -11.44 8.67 11.82
C ASN A 75 -11.84 9.83 10.88
N LYS A 76 -12.17 9.53 9.61
CA LYS A 76 -12.60 10.53 8.62
C LYS A 76 -14.10 10.52 8.35
N ILE A 77 -14.76 9.38 8.52
CA ILE A 77 -16.18 9.20 8.23
C ILE A 77 -16.90 8.74 9.49
N SER A 78 -17.69 9.64 10.08
CA SER A 78 -18.62 9.30 11.15
C SER A 78 -19.64 8.27 10.65
N ASN A 79 -19.97 7.27 11.47
CA ASN A 79 -20.90 6.17 11.17
C ASN A 79 -20.46 5.17 10.08
N LEU A 80 -19.17 5.02 9.80
CA LEU A 80 -18.68 4.00 8.87
C LEU A 80 -19.12 2.57 9.27
N ASP A 81 -19.17 2.27 10.58
CA ASP A 81 -19.68 0.97 11.08
C ASP A 81 -21.12 0.68 10.64
N VAL A 82 -21.97 1.68 10.46
CA VAL A 82 -23.36 1.46 10.02
C VAL A 82 -23.40 0.94 8.57
N TYR A 83 -22.50 1.43 7.72
CA TYR A 83 -22.36 0.96 6.35
C TYR A 83 -21.65 -0.40 6.30
N LEU A 84 -20.62 -0.60 7.12
CA LEU A 84 -19.81 -1.83 7.13
C LEU A 84 -20.52 -3.02 7.78
N ASN A 85 -21.27 -2.82 8.87
CA ASN A 85 -22.03 -3.87 9.53
C ASN A 85 -23.08 -4.51 8.62
N LYS A 86 -23.51 -3.82 7.56
CA LYS A 86 -24.41 -4.36 6.55
C LYS A 86 -23.76 -5.43 5.64
N HIS A 87 -22.42 -5.45 5.57
CA HIS A 87 -21.64 -6.32 4.70
C HIS A 87 -20.81 -7.37 5.47
N GLY A 88 -20.92 -7.43 6.79
CA GLY A 88 -20.25 -8.42 7.65
C GLY A 88 -18.99 -7.93 8.35
N GLU A 89 -18.41 -8.77 9.21
CA GLU A 89 -17.25 -8.43 10.05
C GLU A 89 -15.93 -8.39 9.27
N ASN A 90 -15.84 -9.09 8.14
CA ASN A 90 -14.63 -9.27 7.32
C ASN A 90 -14.47 -8.17 6.26
N VAL A 91 -14.25 -6.94 6.70
CA VAL A 91 -13.94 -5.81 5.82
C VAL A 91 -12.43 -5.62 5.77
N TYR A 92 -11.90 -5.34 4.58
CA TYR A 92 -10.49 -5.02 4.39
C TYR A 92 -10.35 -3.62 3.79
N GLU A 93 -9.51 -2.79 4.39
CA GLU A 93 -9.13 -1.48 3.87
C GLU A 93 -7.92 -1.67 2.95
N ILE A 94 -8.09 -1.35 1.66
CA ILE A 94 -7.03 -1.35 0.66
C ILE A 94 -6.46 0.08 0.58
N ARG A 95 -5.15 0.22 0.77
CA ARG A 95 -4.44 1.51 0.81
C ARG A 95 -3.11 1.44 0.09
N LEU A 96 -2.55 2.63 -0.14
CA LEU A 96 -1.20 2.82 -0.65
C LEU A 96 -0.93 2.09 -1.98
N LEU A 97 -1.93 1.94 -2.86
CA LEU A 97 -1.72 1.34 -4.16
C LEU A 97 -0.68 2.16 -4.94
N SER A 98 0.49 1.56 -5.18
CA SER A 98 1.62 2.20 -5.86
C SER A 98 2.19 1.25 -6.90
N VAL A 99 2.38 1.75 -8.11
CA VAL A 99 2.95 1.00 -9.23
C VAL A 99 4.01 1.88 -9.90
N GLU A 100 5.15 1.31 -10.26
CA GLU A 100 6.19 1.98 -11.05
C GLU A 100 5.59 2.51 -12.35
N ARG A 101 5.88 3.77 -12.69
CA ARG A 101 5.31 4.46 -13.88
C ARG A 101 5.50 3.65 -15.16
N GLU A 102 6.64 2.99 -15.31
CA GLU A 102 6.98 2.16 -16.48
C GLU A 102 6.02 0.97 -16.63
N TYR A 103 5.43 0.48 -15.53
CA TYR A 103 4.54 -0.68 -15.49
C TYR A 103 3.06 -0.29 -15.42
N ARG A 104 2.72 1.00 -15.26
CA ARG A 104 1.33 1.49 -15.19
C ARG A 104 0.53 1.31 -16.49
N ASN A 105 1.21 1.18 -17.64
CA ASN A 105 0.57 0.91 -18.94
C ASN A 105 0.71 -0.56 -19.39
N GLY A 106 1.22 -1.44 -18.53
CA GLY A 106 1.45 -2.86 -18.81
C GLY A 106 0.47 -3.80 -18.08
N ARG A 107 0.75 -5.12 -18.11
CA ARG A 107 -0.02 -6.19 -17.43
C ARG A 107 0.11 -6.19 -15.89
N ALA A 108 0.31 -5.03 -15.27
CA ALA A 108 0.44 -4.91 -13.82
C ALA A 108 -0.92 -4.69 -13.11
N CYS A 109 -2.02 -4.64 -13.87
CA CYS A 109 -3.40 -4.46 -13.40
C CYS A 109 -4.17 -5.78 -13.39
#